data_AF-A0A0G0C7L5-F1
#
_entry.id   AF-A0A0G0C7L5-F1
#
_cell.length_a   1.000
_cell.length_b   1.000
_cell.length_c   1.000
_cell.angle_alpha   90.00
_cell.angle_beta   90.00
_cell.angle_gamma   90.00
#
_symmetry.space_group_name_H-M   'P 1'
#
loop_
_entity.id
_entity.type
_entity.pdbx_description
1 polymer ?
#
loop_
_entity_poly.entity_id
_entity_poly.type
_entity_poly.pdbx_seq_one_letter_code
_entity_poly.pdbx_strand_id
1 'polypeptide(L)' 'MSTSLVDMLMAGEQVNLIHRSKIIGIIEPKEKDEKILTREDVEKLYSAISILNLPKTTRFQRKQTYLRHIIQKYG' A
#
# COMPACT_ATOMS: atom_id res chain seq x y z
N MET A 1 1.01 34.00 11.11
CA MET A 1 0.65 33.20 9.93
C MET A 1 0.67 31.74 10.37
N SER A 2 -0.50 31.10 10.49
CA SER A 2 -0.57 29.67 10.78
C SER A 2 -0.22 28.92 9.50
N THR A 3 0.92 28.24 9.47
CA THR A 3 1.21 27.24 8.44
C THR A 3 0.15 26.15 8.51
N SER A 4 -0.40 25.75 7.37
CA SER A 4 -1.44 24.73 7.34
C SER A 4 -0.84 23.39 7.78
N LEU A 5 -1.58 22.60 8.56
CA LEU A 5 -1.20 21.23 8.93
C LEU A 5 -0.80 20.41 7.68
N VAL A 6 -1.50 20.66 6.57
CA VAL A 6 -1.23 20.01 5.28
C VAL A 6 0.18 20.33 4.78
N ASP A 7 0.63 21.58 4.89
CA ASP A 7 1.94 22.02 4.40
C ASP A 7 3.08 21.36 5.20
N MET A 8 2.91 21.25 6.52
CA MET A 8 3.87 20.56 7.40
C MET A 8 3.99 19.07 7.05
N LEU A 9 2.85 18.39 6.87
CA LEU A 9 2.82 16.97 6.53
C LEU A 9 3.39 16.72 5.12
N MET A 10 3.15 17.62 4.16
CA MET A 10 3.74 17.53 2.81
C MET A 10 5.26 17.75 2.81
N ALA A 11 5.78 18.53 3.77
CA ALA A 11 7.22 18.71 3.97
C ALA A 11 7.91 17.51 4.64
N GLY A 12 7.16 16.47 5.04
CA GLY A 12 7.70 15.32 5.75
C GLY A 12 7.78 15.49 7.26
N GLU A 13 7.23 16.57 7.81
CA GLU A 13 7.29 16.87 9.24
C GLU A 13 6.23 16.08 10.03
N GLN A 14 6.53 15.81 11.30
CA GLN A 14 5.61 15.16 12.23
C GLN A 14 4.99 16.19 13.18
N VAL A 15 3.71 16.00 13.52
CA VAL A 15 2.96 16.93 14.37
C VAL A 15 2.40 16.22 15.60
N ASN A 16 2.77 16.68 16.79
CA ASN A 16 2.27 16.16 18.06
C ASN A 16 0.82 16.62 18.32
N LEU A 17 -0.05 15.67 18.60
CA LEU A 17 -1.40 15.94 19.09
C LEU A 17 -1.36 16.18 20.59
N ILE A 18 -1.64 17.41 21.00
CA ILE A 18 -1.60 17.84 22.41
C ILE A 18 -3.01 18.10 22.91
N HIS A 19 -3.37 17.50 24.04
CA HIS A 19 -4.59 17.83 24.77
C HIS A 19 -4.30 17.90 26.27
N ARG A 20 -4.79 18.96 26.94
CA ARG A 20 -4.53 19.25 28.36
C ARG A 20 -3.04 19.16 28.71
N SER A 21 -2.20 19.76 27.86
CA SER A 21 -0.75 19.77 28.00
C SER A 21 -0.07 18.39 28.01
N LYS A 22 -0.78 17.35 27.55
CA LYS A 22 -0.23 16.00 27.36
C LYS A 22 -0.22 15.66 25.87
N ILE A 23 0.85 15.02 25.41
CA ILE A 23 0.93 14.43 24.08
C ILE A 23 0.04 13.18 24.08
N ILE A 24 -0.96 13.15 23.21
CA ILE A 24 -1.91 12.04 23.07
C ILE A 24 -1.59 11.19 21.84
N GLY A 25 -0.91 11.75 20.85
CA GLY A 25 -0.50 11.03 19.65
C GLY A 25 0.38 11.88 18.74
N ILE A 26 0.75 11.30 17.61
CA ILE A 26 1.57 11.95 16.58
C ILE A 26 0.85 11.72 15.25
N ILE A 27 0.73 12.78 14.47
CA ILE A 27 0.35 12.68 13.06
C ILE A 27 1.65 12.77 12.27
N GLU A 28 1.95 11.72 11.53
CA GLU A 28 3.12 11.64 10.67
C GLU A 28 2.69 11.28 9.24
N PRO A 29 3.38 11.81 8.22
CA PRO A 29 3.17 11.37 6.85
C PRO A 29 3.50 9.88 6.76
N LYS A 30 2.61 9.12 6.14
CA LYS A 30 2.78 7.68 5.97
C LYS A 30 4.09 7.44 5.21
N GLU A 31 5.05 6.81 5.87
CA GLU A 31 6.26 6.37 5.20
C GLU A 31 5.85 5.48 4.02
N LYS A 32 6.41 5.79 2.85
CA LYS A 32 6.38 4.86 1.72
C LYS A 32 7.34 3.74 2.07
N ASP A 33 6.92 2.86 2.99
CA ASP A 33 7.43 1.51 3.08
C ASP A 33 6.96 0.79 1.81
N GLU A 34 7.57 1.16 0.68
CA GLU A 34 7.49 0.37 -0.53
C GLU A 34 8.11 -0.96 -0.15
N LYS A 35 7.26 -1.98 0.01
CA LYS A 35 7.73 -3.34 0.28
C LYS A 35 8.61 -3.75 -0.88
N ILE A 36 9.93 -3.57 -0.71
CA ILE A 36 10.92 -3.93 -1.71
C ILE A 36 10.81 -5.43 -1.87
N LEU A 37 10.54 -5.87 -3.10
CA LEU A 37 10.47 -7.29 -3.40
C LEU A 37 11.88 -7.87 -3.21
N THR A 38 12.10 -8.61 -2.13
CA THR A 38 13.41 -9.20 -1.85
C THR A 38 13.58 -10.48 -2.68
N ARG A 39 14.84 -10.93 -2.83
CA ARG A 39 15.13 -12.20 -3.50
C ARG A 39 14.43 -13.37 -2.79
N GLU A 40 14.37 -13.35 -1.46
CA GLU A 40 13.67 -14.36 -0.68
C GLU A 40 12.15 -14.37 -0.94
N ASP A 41 11.54 -13.21 -1.14
CA ASP A 41 10.12 -13.12 -1.50
C ASP A 41 9.83 -13.75 -2.86
N VAL A 42 10.74 -13.56 -3.82
CA VAL A 42 10.66 -14.17 -5.15
C VAL A 42 10.78 -15.69 -5.05
N GLU A 43 11.72 -16.20 -4.25
CA GLU A 43 11.92 -17.65 -4.04
C GLU A 43 10.70 -18.29 -3.33
N LYS A 44 10.10 -17.60 -2.36
CA LYS A 44 8.84 -18.02 -1.73
C LYS A 44 7.68 -18.04 -2.73
N LEU A 45 7.60 -17.08 -3.64
CA LEU A 45 6.60 -17.08 -4.70
C LEU A 45 6.76 -18.26 -5.65
N TYR A 46 7.97 -18.54 -6.12
CA TYR A 46 8.22 -19.66 -7.03
C TYR A 46 7.95 -21.01 -6.38
N SER A 47 8.30 -21.19 -5.11
CA SER A 47 7.97 -22.41 -4.36
C SER A 47 6.46 -22.58 -4.14
N ALA A 48 5.73 -21.50 -3.85
CA ALA A 48 4.27 -21.56 -3.78
C ALA A 48 3.64 -21.95 -5.13
N ILE A 49 4.13 -21.39 -6.24
CA ILE A 49 3.63 -21.70 -7.59
C ILE A 49 3.85 -23.18 -7.94
N SER A 50 5.01 -23.75 -7.60
CA SER A 50 5.29 -25.16 -7.88
C SER A 50 4.42 -26.12 -7.07
N ILE A 51 4.15 -25.79 -5.80
CA ILE A 51 3.25 -26.59 -4.94
C ILE A 51 1.81 -26.53 -5.44
N LEU A 52 1.35 -25.35 -5.86
CA LEU A 52 -0.07 -25.12 -6.17
C LEU A 52 -0.47 -25.59 -7.58
N ASN A 53 0.48 -25.96 -8.45
CA ASN A 53 0.22 -26.42 -9.83
C ASN A 53 -0.84 -25.57 -10.56
N LEU A 54 -0.76 -24.25 -10.40
CA LEU A 54 -1.80 -23.35 -10.88
C LEU A 54 -1.86 -23.39 -12.43
N PRO A 55 -3.06 -23.60 -13.02
CA PRO A 55 -3.20 -23.57 -14.45
C PRO A 55 -2.88 -22.18 -14.99
N LYS A 56 -2.12 -22.12 -16.10
CA LYS A 56 -1.79 -20.84 -16.74
C LYS A 56 -3.08 -20.19 -17.24
N THR A 57 -3.34 -18.97 -16.79
CA THR A 57 -4.47 -18.19 -17.29
C THR A 57 -4.24 -17.81 -18.75
N THR A 58 -5.26 -18.04 -19.58
CA THR A 58 -5.24 -17.62 -20.98
C THR A 58 -5.43 -16.11 -21.10
N ARG A 59 -5.00 -15.53 -22.23
CA ARG A 59 -5.16 -14.08 -22.49
C ARG A 59 -6.61 -13.62 -22.34
N PHE A 60 -7.56 -14.45 -22.79
CA PHE A 60 -8.99 -14.18 -22.66
C PHE A 60 -9.43 -14.12 -21.19
N GLN A 61 -9.03 -15.11 -20.38
CA GLN A 61 -9.35 -15.15 -18.96
C GLN A 61 -8.76 -13.95 -18.21
N ARG A 62 -7.52 -13.56 -18.53
CA ARG A 62 -6.88 -12.36 -17.94
C ARG A 62 -7.69 -11.10 -18.22
N LYS A 63 -8.15 -10.92 -19.46
CA LYS A 63 -9.00 -9.77 -19.84
C LYS A 63 -10.30 -9.77 -19.03
N GLN A 64 -10.95 -10.92 -18.90
CA GLN A 64 -12.21 -11.01 -18.15
C GLN A 64 -12.02 -10.72 -16.65
N THR A 65 -10.96 -11.24 -16.04
CA THR A 65 -10.64 -10.95 -14.63
C THR A 65 -10.34 -9.46 -14.43
N TYR A 66 -9.59 -8.84 -15.34
CA TYR A 66 -9.29 -7.41 -15.29
C TYR A 66 -10.57 -6.55 -15.40
N LEU A 67 -11.42 -6.83 -16.37
CA LEU A 67 -12.68 -6.10 -16.55
C LEU A 67 -13.59 -6.24 -15.32
N ARG A 68 -13.69 -7.44 -14.75
CA ARG A 68 -14.45 -7.68 -13.52
C ARG A 68 -13.93 -6.85 -12.35
N HIS A 69 -12.61 -6.77 -12.19
CA HIS A 69 -11.99 -5.97 -11.13
C HIS A 69 -12.26 -4.46 -11.30
N ILE A 70 -12.18 -3.95 -12.53
CA ILE A 70 -12.49 -2.54 -12.81
C ILE A 70 -13.94 -2.20 -12.45
N ILE A 71 -14.89 -3.04 -12.87
CA ILE A 71 -16.31 -2.85 -12.54
C ILE A 71 -16.50 -2.86 -11.03
N GLN A 72 -15.88 -3.80 -10.31
CA GLN A 72 -16.03 -3.86 -8.85
C GLN A 72 -15.41 -2.67 -8.12
N LYS A 73 -14.33 -2.08 -8.66
CA LYS A 73 -13.59 -1.00 -8.02
C LYS A 73 -14.15 0.39 -8.34
N TYR A 74 -14.69 0.58 -9.53
CA TYR A 74 -15.07 1.90 -10.07
C TYR A 74 -16.48 1.95 -10.67
N GLY A 75 -17.13 0.80 -10.86
CA GLY A 75 -18.46 0.69 -11.44
C GLY A 75 -19.57 0.66 -10.41
#